data_AF-A0A091P7X6-F1
#
_entry.id   AF-A0A091P7X6-F1
#
_cell.length_a   1.000
_cell.length_b   1.000
_cell.length_c   1.000
_cell.angle_alpha   90.00
_cell.angle_beta   90.00
_cell.angle_gamma   90.00
#
_symmetry.space_group_name_H-M   'P 1'
#
loop_
_entity.id
_entity.type
_entity.pdbx_description
1 polymer ?
#
loop_
_entity_poly.entity_id
_entity_poly.type
_entity_poly.pdbx_seq_one_letter_code
_entity_poly.pdbx_strand_id
1 'polypeptide(L)'
;LFNKGPIDAFFNLIPPATALGTCFTFLPQEGTILPDRLQVIQISFSSTILGQFMEEFRFTVNGSPEPVTLTIRGCVIGPTFHFNVPSLHFGDVSFGFPCTLSCRLTNTSLVPMTFKLRIPGDGLGEPSVTSFVQIADNTRPSWRKGAQSHVKPTEFTITPSRGTIRSQGHLDIQVTLCSNTVRSYELALVVDVDGVGKEVSALLLTARCVVPLLRVLNPIVTFQQCLLKFPCQQTLTLVNDSDLPGCYRVLPQKHKEDAAVWYSSPMPCGIIQPHSSVEVPFTLEVQVMGKQDT
;
A
#
# COMPACT_ATOMS: atom_id res chain seq x y z
N LEU A 1 -7.42 -29.05 -43.23
CA LEU A 1 -7.11 -29.06 -44.69
C LEU A 1 -7.88 -30.22 -45.34
N PHE A 2 -8.47 -30.01 -46.52
CA PHE A 2 -9.22 -31.05 -47.23
C PHE A 2 -8.65 -31.20 -48.66
N ASN A 3 -8.22 -32.41 -49.02
CA ASN A 3 -7.69 -32.68 -50.36
C ASN A 3 -8.83 -33.09 -51.30
N LYS A 4 -9.24 -32.16 -52.18
CA LYS A 4 -10.19 -32.41 -53.28
C LYS A 4 -9.51 -32.82 -54.59
N GLY A 5 -8.17 -32.90 -54.58
CA GLY A 5 -7.39 -33.26 -55.75
C GLY A 5 -7.31 -34.79 -55.94
N PRO A 6 -7.02 -35.24 -57.16
CA PRO A 6 -6.92 -36.67 -57.47
C PRO A 6 -5.59 -37.31 -57.05
N ILE A 7 -4.65 -36.54 -56.47
CA ILE A 7 -3.31 -36.99 -56.07
C ILE A 7 -3.03 -36.67 -54.61
N ASP A 8 -2.04 -37.34 -54.03
CA ASP A 8 -1.56 -37.10 -52.67
C ASP A 8 -1.04 -35.65 -52.52
N ALA A 9 -1.55 -34.95 -51.50
CA ALA A 9 -1.18 -33.57 -51.21
C ALA A 9 -0.22 -33.53 -50.01
N PHE A 10 1.07 -33.39 -50.27
CA PHE A 10 2.04 -33.06 -49.23
C PHE A 10 1.92 -31.58 -48.87
N PHE A 11 1.70 -31.27 -47.60
CA PHE A 11 1.61 -29.91 -47.10
C PHE A 11 2.70 -29.62 -46.07
N ASN A 12 3.13 -28.36 -46.00
CA ASN A 12 4.01 -27.84 -44.95
C ASN A 12 3.60 -26.41 -44.57
N LEU A 13 3.62 -26.11 -43.27
CA LEU A 13 3.39 -24.77 -42.74
C LEU A 13 4.62 -23.88 -43.02
N ILE A 14 4.39 -22.72 -43.61
CA ILE A 14 5.41 -21.68 -43.72
C ILE A 14 5.60 -21.05 -42.33
N PRO A 15 6.85 -20.97 -41.81
CA PRO A 15 7.11 -20.35 -40.52
C PRO A 15 6.55 -18.92 -40.43
N PRO A 16 5.89 -18.55 -39.31
CA PRO A 16 5.35 -17.21 -39.14
C PRO A 16 6.47 -16.16 -39.08
N ALA A 17 6.22 -15.00 -39.70
CA ALA A 17 7.20 -13.92 -39.80
C ALA A 17 7.04 -12.83 -38.71
N THR A 18 5.88 -12.78 -38.05
CA THR A 18 5.54 -11.78 -37.05
C THR A 18 5.82 -12.30 -35.64
N ALA A 19 6.10 -11.38 -34.70
CA ALA A 19 6.32 -11.74 -33.30
C ALA A 19 5.08 -12.34 -32.62
N LEU A 20 3.88 -12.02 -33.11
CA LEU A 20 2.64 -12.62 -32.60
C LEU A 20 2.31 -13.94 -33.31
N GLY A 21 2.67 -14.07 -34.60
CA GLY A 21 2.53 -15.32 -35.33
C GLY A 21 3.33 -16.46 -34.69
N THR A 22 4.49 -16.18 -34.10
CA THR A 22 5.28 -17.17 -33.35
C THR A 22 4.62 -17.63 -32.04
N CYS A 23 3.57 -16.94 -31.57
CA CYS A 23 2.76 -17.37 -30.42
C CYS A 23 1.74 -18.47 -30.78
N PHE A 24 1.61 -18.83 -32.05
CA PHE A 24 0.75 -19.91 -32.53
C PHE A 24 1.54 -21.19 -32.76
N THR A 25 0.97 -22.32 -32.33
CA THR A 25 1.48 -23.65 -32.64
C THR A 25 0.45 -24.45 -33.41
N PHE A 26 0.89 -25.11 -34.46
CA PHE A 26 0.07 -25.94 -35.34
C PHE A 26 0.54 -27.39 -35.22
N LEU A 27 -0.38 -28.35 -35.07
CA LEU A 27 -0.08 -29.77 -35.00
C LEU A 27 -1.07 -30.57 -35.86
N PRO A 28 -0.59 -31.34 -36.86
CA PRO A 28 0.78 -31.37 -37.38
C PRO A 28 1.14 -30.09 -38.18
N GLN A 29 2.44 -29.81 -38.35
CA GLN A 29 2.93 -28.68 -39.19
C GLN A 29 3.14 -29.09 -40.64
N GLU A 30 3.41 -30.37 -40.89
CA GLU A 30 3.58 -30.97 -42.20
C GLU A 30 2.92 -32.35 -42.26
N GLY A 31 2.67 -32.85 -43.46
CA GLY A 31 2.13 -34.19 -43.66
C GLY A 31 1.59 -34.42 -45.06
N THR A 32 1.00 -35.60 -45.28
CA THR A 32 0.39 -35.98 -46.57
C THR A 32 -1.10 -36.25 -46.39
N ILE A 33 -1.91 -35.66 -47.26
CA ILE A 33 -3.37 -35.87 -47.31
C ILE A 33 -3.70 -36.64 -48.57
N LEU A 34 -4.21 -37.87 -48.43
CA LEU A 34 -4.67 -38.68 -49.55
C LEU A 34 -5.90 -38.04 -50.25
N PRO A 35 -6.20 -38.40 -51.51
CA PRO A 35 -7.39 -37.94 -52.22
C PRO A 35 -8.66 -38.15 -51.41
N ASP A 36 -9.55 -37.15 -51.43
CA ASP A 36 -10.83 -37.11 -50.69
C ASP A 36 -10.70 -37.31 -49.17
N ARG A 37 -9.51 -37.11 -48.60
CA ARG A 37 -9.28 -37.15 -47.14
C ARG A 37 -9.10 -35.77 -46.54
N LEU A 38 -9.35 -35.70 -45.24
CA LEU A 38 -9.26 -34.50 -44.43
C LEU A 38 -8.18 -34.67 -43.37
N GLN A 39 -7.37 -33.63 -43.20
CA GLN A 39 -6.41 -33.49 -42.11
C GLN A 39 -6.88 -32.41 -41.15
N VAL A 40 -7.08 -32.78 -39.90
CA VAL A 40 -7.33 -31.83 -38.80
C VAL A 40 -5.99 -31.23 -38.39
N ILE A 41 -5.94 -29.90 -38.28
CA ILE A 41 -4.79 -29.16 -37.75
C ILE A 41 -5.23 -28.56 -36.42
N GLN A 42 -4.63 -29.01 -35.33
CA GLN A 42 -4.85 -28.44 -34.01
C GLN A 42 -4.03 -27.15 -33.90
N ILE A 43 -4.69 -26.06 -33.51
CA ILE A 43 -4.09 -24.74 -33.35
C ILE A 43 -4.11 -24.39 -31.87
N SER A 44 -2.96 -24.04 -31.30
CA SER A 44 -2.86 -23.48 -29.95
C SER A 44 -2.24 -22.09 -30.02
N PHE A 45 -2.66 -21.20 -29.13
CA PHE A 45 -2.21 -19.81 -29.09
C PHE A 45 -1.89 -19.41 -27.66
N SER A 46 -0.72 -18.81 -27.43
CA SER A 46 -0.33 -18.26 -26.14
C SER A 46 0.58 -17.05 -26.35
N SER A 47 0.07 -15.85 -26.03
CA SER A 47 0.79 -14.60 -26.23
C SER A 47 0.71 -13.70 -25.00
N THR A 48 1.80 -12.97 -24.73
CA THR A 48 1.87 -11.88 -23.76
C THR A 48 1.70 -10.50 -24.41
N ILE A 49 1.54 -10.45 -25.73
CA ILE A 49 1.40 -9.20 -26.49
C ILE A 49 -0.09 -8.81 -26.49
N LEU A 50 -0.42 -7.68 -25.86
CA LEU A 50 -1.80 -7.18 -25.77
C LEU A 50 -2.24 -6.48 -27.06
N GLY A 51 -3.56 -6.45 -27.29
CA GLY A 51 -4.19 -5.68 -28.36
C GLY A 51 -4.84 -6.53 -29.44
N GLN A 52 -5.43 -5.84 -30.42
CA GLN A 52 -6.04 -6.49 -31.59
C GLN A 52 -4.96 -7.05 -32.51
N PHE A 53 -5.25 -8.20 -33.10
CA PHE A 53 -4.35 -8.82 -34.06
C PHE A 53 -5.07 -9.48 -35.23
N MET A 54 -4.32 -9.64 -36.30
CA MET A 54 -4.69 -10.37 -37.50
C MET A 54 -3.42 -10.99 -38.06
N GLU A 55 -3.35 -12.32 -38.02
CA GLU A 55 -2.20 -13.08 -38.48
C GLU A 55 -2.59 -13.97 -39.66
N GLU A 56 -1.73 -14.04 -40.66
CA GLU A 56 -1.88 -14.92 -41.80
C GLU A 56 -0.88 -16.07 -41.74
N PHE A 57 -1.38 -17.30 -41.75
CA PHE A 57 -0.60 -18.51 -41.83
C PHE A 57 -0.78 -19.14 -43.19
N ARG A 58 0.32 -19.61 -43.80
CA ARG A 58 0.30 -20.15 -45.15
C ARG A 58 0.83 -21.58 -45.15
N PHE A 59 0.12 -22.47 -45.83
CA PHE A 59 0.54 -23.85 -46.06
C PHE A 59 0.95 -24.00 -47.51
N THR A 60 2.19 -24.39 -47.77
CA THR A 60 2.57 -24.86 -49.10
C THR A 60 1.97 -26.24 -49.30
N VAL A 61 1.49 -26.50 -50.51
CA VAL A 61 0.96 -27.81 -50.90
C VAL A 61 1.59 -28.19 -52.23
N ASN A 62 2.23 -29.36 -52.30
CA ASN A 62 2.85 -29.83 -53.54
C ASN A 62 1.80 -29.92 -54.65
N GLY A 63 2.10 -29.32 -55.80
CA GLY A 63 1.19 -29.24 -56.94
C GLY A 63 0.21 -28.05 -56.93
N SER A 64 0.16 -27.26 -55.86
CA SER A 64 -0.58 -25.98 -55.83
C SER A 64 0.38 -24.81 -56.11
N PRO A 65 0.10 -23.95 -57.11
CA PRO A 65 0.94 -22.78 -57.39
C PRO A 65 0.84 -21.70 -56.30
N GLU A 66 -0.30 -21.63 -55.60
CA GLU A 66 -0.53 -20.69 -54.51
C GLU A 66 -0.67 -21.41 -53.16
N PRO A 67 -0.05 -20.89 -52.08
CA PRO A 67 -0.23 -21.42 -50.74
C PRO A 67 -1.67 -21.28 -50.24
N VAL A 68 -2.13 -22.26 -49.46
CA VAL A 68 -3.41 -22.15 -48.74
C VAL A 68 -3.24 -21.21 -47.56
N THR A 69 -4.01 -20.13 -47.50
CA THR A 69 -3.90 -19.11 -46.46
C THR A 69 -5.02 -19.25 -45.41
N LEU A 70 -4.63 -19.19 -44.13
CA LEU A 70 -5.51 -19.13 -42.97
C LEU A 70 -5.29 -17.80 -42.26
N THR A 71 -6.33 -16.98 -42.16
CA THR A 71 -6.30 -15.74 -41.38
C THR A 71 -6.94 -15.95 -40.02
N ILE A 72 -6.20 -15.66 -38.95
CA ILE A 72 -6.69 -15.69 -37.57
C ILE A 72 -6.75 -14.26 -37.03
N ARG A 73 -7.90 -13.87 -36.49
CA ARG A 73 -8.13 -12.53 -35.92
C ARG A 73 -8.57 -12.66 -34.46
N GLY A 74 -8.13 -11.74 -33.62
CA GLY A 74 -8.50 -11.73 -32.21
C GLY A 74 -8.07 -10.46 -31.50
N CYS A 75 -8.29 -10.42 -30.19
CA CYS A 75 -7.80 -9.38 -29.30
C CYS A 75 -7.27 -10.03 -28.03
N VAL A 76 -5.98 -9.81 -27.73
CA VAL A 76 -5.39 -10.22 -26.48
C VAL A 76 -5.66 -9.13 -25.45
N ILE A 77 -6.56 -9.41 -24.51
CA ILE A 77 -6.81 -8.52 -23.38
C ILE A 77 -5.94 -8.93 -22.19
N GLY A 78 -5.41 -7.93 -21.49
CA GLY A 78 -4.78 -8.19 -20.20
C GLY A 78 -5.83 -8.64 -19.20
N PRO A 79 -5.46 -9.45 -18.21
CA PRO A 79 -6.31 -9.67 -17.05
C PRO A 79 -6.63 -8.33 -16.38
N THR A 80 -7.89 -8.17 -16.05
CA THR A 80 -8.39 -6.95 -15.42
C THR A 80 -8.64 -7.20 -13.94
N PHE A 81 -8.32 -6.20 -13.14
CA PHE A 81 -8.65 -6.13 -11.72
C PHE A 81 -9.58 -4.96 -11.47
N HIS A 82 -10.55 -5.16 -10.60
CA HIS A 82 -11.52 -4.15 -10.23
C HIS A 82 -11.59 -4.00 -8.71
N PHE A 83 -11.56 -2.75 -8.23
CA PHE A 83 -11.85 -2.43 -6.85
C PHE A 83 -13.34 -2.13 -6.70
N ASN A 84 -13.98 -2.64 -5.63
CA ASN A 84 -15.39 -2.40 -5.36
C ASN A 84 -15.73 -0.96 -4.95
N VAL A 85 -14.72 -0.13 -4.66
CA VAL A 85 -14.85 1.27 -4.28
C VAL A 85 -13.98 2.13 -5.22
N PRO A 86 -14.38 3.38 -5.49
CA PRO A 86 -13.61 4.27 -6.36
C PRO A 86 -12.35 4.84 -5.66
N SER A 87 -12.34 4.85 -4.33
CA SER A 87 -11.29 5.45 -3.51
C SER A 87 -11.39 4.97 -2.05
N LEU A 88 -10.29 5.10 -1.30
CA LEU A 88 -10.25 5.00 0.16
C LEU A 88 -10.02 6.39 0.76
N HIS A 89 -11.04 6.90 1.45
CA HIS A 89 -11.02 8.19 2.13
C HIS A 89 -10.84 7.99 3.63
N PHE A 90 -9.62 8.16 4.13
CA PHE A 90 -9.30 8.03 5.56
C PHE A 90 -9.80 9.24 6.38
N GLY A 91 -10.06 10.38 5.73
CA GLY A 91 -10.41 11.61 6.42
C GLY A 91 -9.23 12.15 7.25
N ASP A 92 -9.54 12.69 8.42
CA ASP A 92 -8.53 13.15 9.35
C ASP A 92 -8.02 11.99 10.20
N VAL A 93 -6.71 11.79 10.21
CA VAL A 93 -6.02 10.74 10.96
C VAL A 93 -5.06 11.39 11.94
N SER A 94 -5.04 10.93 13.18
CA SER A 94 -4.12 11.47 14.18
C SER A 94 -2.69 11.01 13.95
N PHE A 95 -1.74 11.91 14.14
CA PHE A 95 -0.30 11.62 14.06
C PHE A 95 0.08 10.45 14.98
N GLY A 96 0.66 9.40 14.40
CA GLY A 96 1.14 8.21 15.10
C GLY A 96 0.03 7.20 15.47
N PHE A 97 -1.21 7.42 15.06
CA PHE A 97 -2.31 6.49 15.31
C PHE A 97 -2.73 5.78 14.02
N PRO A 98 -2.73 4.43 14.01
CA PRO A 98 -3.11 3.67 12.83
C PRO A 98 -4.62 3.79 12.56
N CYS A 99 -4.98 4.03 11.31
CA CYS A 99 -6.34 3.99 10.79
C CYS A 99 -6.42 2.98 9.65
N THR A 100 -7.37 2.04 9.69
CA THR A 100 -7.50 0.96 8.70
C THR A 100 -8.82 1.08 7.96
N LEU A 101 -8.74 1.07 6.62
CA LEU A 101 -9.90 0.92 5.73
C LEU A 101 -9.78 -0.38 4.94
N SER A 102 -10.89 -0.82 4.37
CA SER A 102 -10.94 -2.05 3.56
C SER A 102 -11.53 -1.78 2.18
N CYS A 103 -10.99 -2.46 1.17
CA CYS A 103 -11.58 -2.58 -0.16
C CYS A 103 -11.55 -4.03 -0.62
N ARG A 104 -12.32 -4.34 -1.64
CA ARG A 104 -12.32 -5.66 -2.29
C ARG A 104 -11.68 -5.54 -3.66
N LEU A 105 -10.68 -6.39 -3.90
CA LEU A 105 -10.03 -6.56 -5.19
C LEU A 105 -10.62 -7.80 -5.89
N THR A 106 -11.25 -7.60 -7.04
CA THR A 106 -11.86 -8.65 -7.85
C THR A 106 -11.01 -8.90 -9.09
N ASN A 107 -10.66 -10.17 -9.33
CA ASN A 107 -10.10 -10.62 -10.60
C ASN A 107 -11.24 -10.81 -11.59
N THR A 108 -11.36 -9.91 -12.57
CA THR A 108 -12.41 -9.98 -13.61
C THR A 108 -11.98 -10.81 -14.83
N SER A 109 -10.79 -11.41 -14.80
CA SER A 109 -10.33 -12.33 -15.85
C SER A 109 -10.84 -13.77 -15.67
N LEU A 110 -10.77 -14.55 -16.74
CA LEU A 110 -11.21 -15.95 -16.77
C LEU A 110 -10.16 -16.94 -16.27
N VAL A 111 -8.98 -16.46 -15.87
CA VAL A 111 -7.88 -17.30 -15.38
C VAL A 111 -7.40 -16.81 -14.01
N PRO A 112 -6.76 -17.66 -13.19
CA PRO A 112 -6.16 -17.21 -11.93
C PRO A 112 -5.06 -16.17 -12.18
N MET A 113 -4.97 -15.17 -11.30
CA MET A 113 -4.04 -14.05 -11.44
C MET A 113 -3.27 -13.78 -10.15
N THR A 114 -1.94 -13.78 -10.26
CA THR A 114 -1.03 -13.42 -9.17
C THR A 114 -0.78 -11.92 -9.19
N PHE A 115 -1.03 -11.27 -8.07
CA PHE A 115 -0.95 -9.82 -7.93
C PHE A 115 0.03 -9.43 -6.82
N LYS A 116 0.54 -8.19 -6.93
CA LYS A 116 1.25 -7.48 -5.88
C LYS A 116 0.70 -6.07 -5.75
N LEU A 117 0.34 -5.68 -4.54
CA LEU A 117 -0.10 -4.35 -4.18
C LEU A 117 1.06 -3.52 -3.64
N ARG A 118 1.10 -2.25 -4.01
CA ARG A 118 2.06 -1.27 -3.49
C ARG A 118 1.49 0.15 -3.58
N ILE A 119 2.09 1.07 -2.83
CA ILE A 119 1.78 2.51 -2.90
C ILE A 119 3.10 3.22 -3.24
N PRO A 120 3.41 3.47 -4.53
CA PRO A 120 4.71 4.02 -4.92
C PRO A 120 5.08 5.36 -4.27
N GLY A 121 4.10 6.15 -3.83
CA GLY A 121 4.32 7.43 -3.14
C GLY A 121 4.40 7.37 -1.60
N ASP A 122 4.39 6.17 -1.01
CA ASP A 122 4.45 5.94 0.45
C ASP A 122 5.84 6.17 1.06
N GLY A 123 6.83 6.63 0.28
CA GLY A 123 8.20 6.76 0.79
C GLY A 123 8.94 5.43 0.84
N LEU A 124 10.24 5.50 1.12
CA LEU A 124 11.18 4.35 1.10
C LEU A 124 12.02 4.25 2.38
N GLY A 125 11.74 5.13 3.35
CA GLY A 125 12.43 5.14 4.63
C GLY A 125 11.89 4.08 5.58
N GLU A 126 12.40 4.13 6.81
CA GLU A 126 11.95 3.28 7.90
C GLU A 126 10.42 3.32 8.09
N PRO A 127 9.81 2.21 8.54
CA PRO A 127 8.39 2.17 8.87
C PRO A 127 8.01 3.21 9.90
N SER A 128 6.82 3.77 9.73
CA SER A 128 6.18 4.62 10.73
C SER A 128 6.10 3.91 12.08
N VAL A 129 6.24 4.68 13.15
CA VAL A 129 6.16 4.23 14.53
C VAL A 129 4.86 4.73 15.14
N THR A 130 4.12 3.84 15.78
CA THR A 130 2.87 4.20 16.45
C THR A 130 3.13 4.96 17.76
N SER A 131 2.18 5.79 18.18
CA SER A 131 2.23 6.50 19.46
C SER A 131 2.36 5.54 20.64
N PHE A 132 1.76 4.35 20.57
CA PHE A 132 1.90 3.29 21.58
C PHE A 132 3.35 2.82 21.76
N VAL A 133 4.08 2.64 20.66
CA VAL A 133 5.50 2.27 20.71
C VAL A 133 6.35 3.45 21.20
N GLN A 134 6.02 4.68 20.79
CA GLN A 134 6.74 5.89 21.21
C GLN A 134 6.63 6.21 22.70
N ILE A 135 5.54 5.83 23.38
CA ILE A 135 5.37 6.03 24.82
C ILE A 135 5.99 4.90 25.66
N ALA A 136 6.18 3.70 25.09
CA ALA A 136 6.78 2.58 25.81
C ALA A 136 8.28 2.79 26.04
N ASP A 137 8.96 3.51 25.15
CA ASP A 137 10.40 3.82 25.27
C ASP A 137 10.60 5.24 25.84
N ASN A 138 10.57 5.35 27.17
CA ASN A 138 10.79 6.61 27.89
C ASN A 138 12.21 7.17 27.72
N THR A 139 13.17 6.35 27.28
CA THR A 139 14.60 6.66 27.16
C THR A 139 15.00 7.26 25.81
N ARG A 140 14.16 7.20 24.77
CA ARG A 140 14.52 7.71 23.44
C ARG A 140 14.34 9.24 23.32
N PRO A 141 15.39 10.00 22.92
CA PRO A 141 15.28 11.43 22.62
C PRO A 141 14.53 11.73 21.31
N SER A 142 13.89 10.74 20.69
CA SER A 142 13.28 10.82 19.35
C SER A 142 12.12 11.81 19.22
N TRP A 143 11.48 12.20 20.34
CA TRP A 143 10.46 13.25 20.32
C TRP A 143 11.02 14.64 19.98
N ARG A 144 12.34 14.86 20.15
CA ARG A 144 13.01 16.14 19.84
C ARG A 144 13.66 16.20 18.46
N LYS A 145 13.81 15.06 17.79
CA LYS A 145 14.36 15.00 16.44
C LYS A 145 13.33 14.35 15.54
N GLY A 146 12.53 15.17 14.85
CA GLY A 146 12.01 14.75 13.55
C GLY A 146 13.19 14.14 12.80
N ALA A 147 13.10 12.86 12.46
CA ALA A 147 14.22 12.10 11.97
C ALA A 147 14.94 12.92 10.90
N GLN A 148 16.23 13.21 11.11
CA GLN A 148 17.12 13.90 10.15
C GLN A 148 17.39 13.00 8.92
N SER A 149 16.43 12.18 8.52
CA SER A 149 16.46 11.43 7.29
C SER A 149 15.77 12.29 6.23
N HIS A 150 16.50 12.61 5.16
CA HIS A 150 15.91 13.23 3.97
C HIS A 150 14.93 12.28 3.25
N VAL A 151 14.84 11.01 3.67
CA VAL A 151 13.99 9.99 3.06
C VAL A 151 12.65 9.90 3.80
N LYS A 152 11.55 10.05 3.05
CA LYS A 152 10.19 9.93 3.58
C LYS A 152 9.95 8.51 4.16
N PRO A 153 9.39 8.38 5.38
CA PRO A 153 9.10 7.09 6.01
C PRO A 153 8.02 6.33 5.25
N THR A 154 7.95 5.01 5.47
CA THR A 154 6.85 4.15 4.98
C THR A 154 5.68 4.15 5.96
N GLU A 155 4.53 4.70 5.56
CA GLU A 155 3.41 5.02 6.45
C GLU A 155 2.16 4.16 6.19
N PHE A 156 2.10 3.45 5.06
CA PHE A 156 1.01 2.53 4.75
C PHE A 156 1.42 1.05 4.91
N THR A 157 0.48 0.25 5.40
CA THR A 157 0.57 -1.21 5.43
C THR A 157 -0.61 -1.82 4.68
N ILE A 158 -0.35 -2.81 3.82
CA ILE A 158 -1.36 -3.46 2.98
C ILE A 158 -1.43 -4.94 3.34
N THR A 159 -2.63 -5.43 3.66
CA THR A 159 -2.85 -6.82 4.09
C THR A 159 -4.06 -7.42 3.37
N PRO A 160 -3.90 -8.47 2.55
CA PRO A 160 -2.63 -8.98 2.02
C PRO A 160 -2.05 -8.06 0.94
N SER A 161 -0.72 -7.92 0.89
CA SER A 161 -0.03 -7.14 -0.14
C SER A 161 0.29 -7.93 -1.42
N ARG A 162 0.05 -9.24 -1.43
CA ARG A 162 0.27 -10.13 -2.57
C ARG A 162 -0.58 -11.39 -2.44
N GLY A 163 -0.82 -12.06 -3.55
CA GLY A 163 -1.49 -13.36 -3.57
C GLY A 163 -1.94 -13.74 -4.97
N THR A 164 -2.71 -14.82 -5.07
CA THR A 164 -3.33 -15.26 -6.32
C THR A 164 -4.84 -15.30 -6.14
N ILE A 165 -5.56 -14.59 -7.01
CA ILE A 165 -7.03 -14.62 -7.04
C ILE A 165 -7.46 -15.52 -8.19
N ARG A 166 -8.27 -16.54 -7.91
CA ARG A 166 -8.86 -17.43 -8.93
C ARG A 166 -9.67 -16.63 -9.96
N SER A 167 -9.95 -17.26 -11.10
CA SER A 167 -10.88 -16.74 -12.11
C SER A 167 -12.19 -16.25 -11.46
N GLN A 168 -12.60 -15.03 -11.80
CA GLN A 168 -13.81 -14.38 -11.25
C GLN A 168 -13.88 -14.33 -9.71
N GLY A 169 -12.73 -14.50 -9.04
CA GLY A 169 -12.62 -14.47 -7.59
C GLY A 169 -12.43 -13.06 -7.06
N HIS A 170 -12.47 -12.92 -5.73
CA HIS A 170 -12.16 -11.66 -5.05
C HIS A 170 -11.38 -11.91 -3.76
N LEU A 171 -10.77 -10.85 -3.25
CA LEU A 171 -10.05 -10.82 -2.00
C LEU A 171 -10.28 -9.48 -1.31
N ASP A 172 -10.58 -9.52 -0.02
CA ASP A 172 -10.69 -8.32 0.80
C ASP A 172 -9.29 -7.88 1.23
N ILE A 173 -8.98 -6.60 1.02
CA ILE A 173 -7.70 -5.95 1.27
C ILE A 173 -7.90 -4.90 2.36
N GLN A 174 -7.07 -4.95 3.38
CA GLN A 174 -6.96 -3.92 4.41
C GLN A 174 -5.79 -3.00 4.10
N VAL A 175 -6.03 -1.70 4.18
CA VAL A 175 -5.03 -0.66 4.03
C VAL A 175 -4.99 0.15 5.32
N THR A 176 -3.86 0.13 6.01
CA THR A 176 -3.64 0.84 7.26
C THR A 176 -2.70 2.02 7.03
N LEU A 177 -3.10 3.23 7.42
CA LEU A 177 -2.25 4.41 7.47
C LEU A 177 -1.87 4.70 8.92
N CYS A 178 -0.56 4.76 9.20
CA CYS A 178 -0.03 5.32 10.45
C CYS A 178 0.94 6.46 10.10
N SER A 179 0.45 7.69 10.13
CA SER A 179 1.26 8.83 9.69
C SER A 179 2.27 9.26 10.77
N ASN A 180 3.50 9.52 10.38
CA ASN A 180 4.53 10.19 11.19
C ASN A 180 4.94 11.53 10.57
N THR A 181 4.11 12.06 9.67
CA THR A 181 4.31 13.33 8.97
C THR A 181 2.99 14.08 8.90
N VAL A 182 2.90 15.27 9.50
CA VAL A 182 1.71 16.13 9.37
C VAL A 182 1.62 16.63 7.92
N ARG A 183 0.70 16.07 7.14
CA ARG A 183 0.50 16.38 5.71
C ARG A 183 -0.85 15.89 5.19
N SER A 184 -1.22 16.36 4.00
CA SER A 184 -2.28 15.75 3.18
C SER A 184 -1.70 14.63 2.30
N TYR A 185 -2.49 13.59 2.10
CA TYR A 185 -2.19 12.44 1.27
C TYR A 185 -3.13 12.41 0.07
N GLU A 186 -2.55 12.25 -1.11
CA GLU A 186 -3.25 11.95 -2.36
C GLU A 186 -2.34 10.99 -3.13
N LEU A 187 -2.57 9.69 -2.93
CA LEU A 187 -1.69 8.61 -3.41
C LEU A 187 -2.51 7.52 -4.10
N ALA A 188 -1.85 6.58 -4.78
CA ALA A 188 -2.51 5.45 -5.42
C ALA A 188 -2.03 4.12 -4.85
N LEU A 189 -2.97 3.25 -4.46
CA LEU A 189 -2.74 1.83 -4.29
C LEU A 189 -2.78 1.18 -5.66
N VAL A 190 -1.64 0.70 -6.14
CA VAL A 190 -1.51 0.13 -7.49
C VAL A 190 -1.41 -1.39 -7.44
N VAL A 191 -1.97 -2.03 -8.47
CA VAL A 191 -1.91 -3.48 -8.70
C VAL A 191 -0.86 -3.76 -9.77
N ASP A 192 0.18 -4.48 -9.40
CA ASP A 192 1.08 -5.13 -10.35
C ASP A 192 0.63 -6.59 -10.56
N VAL A 193 0.77 -7.10 -11.77
CA VAL A 193 0.36 -8.47 -12.13
C VAL A 193 1.52 -9.19 -12.82
N ASP A 194 1.89 -10.33 -12.27
CA ASP A 194 3.03 -11.12 -12.74
C ASP A 194 2.80 -11.58 -14.19
N GLY A 195 3.80 -11.35 -15.06
CA GLY A 195 3.73 -11.71 -16.48
C GLY A 195 2.86 -10.80 -17.36
N VAL A 196 2.23 -9.78 -16.78
CA VAL A 196 1.31 -8.86 -17.50
C VAL A 196 1.86 -7.44 -17.49
N GLY A 197 2.13 -6.89 -16.30
CA GLY A 197 2.57 -5.51 -16.20
C GLY A 197 2.52 -4.94 -14.79
N LYS A 198 3.05 -3.72 -14.66
CA LYS A 198 2.99 -2.92 -13.43
C LYS A 198 1.85 -1.91 -13.55
N GLU A 199 1.24 -1.56 -12.42
CA GLU A 199 0.18 -0.52 -12.34
C GLU A 199 -0.99 -0.76 -13.29
N VAL A 200 -1.42 -2.01 -13.45
CA VAL A 200 -2.54 -2.36 -14.37
C VAL A 200 -3.90 -1.86 -13.87
N SER A 201 -3.99 -1.54 -12.57
CA SER A 201 -5.15 -0.93 -11.93
C SER A 201 -4.68 -0.12 -10.73
N ALA A 202 -5.43 0.92 -10.37
CA ALA A 202 -5.10 1.84 -9.29
C ALA A 202 -6.34 2.25 -8.51
N LEU A 203 -6.18 2.44 -7.20
CA LEU A 203 -7.21 2.94 -6.30
C LEU A 203 -6.69 4.20 -5.58
N LEU A 204 -7.45 5.29 -5.65
CA LEU A 204 -7.09 6.55 -5.00
C LEU A 204 -7.16 6.43 -3.48
N LEU A 205 -6.15 6.93 -2.79
CA LEU A 205 -6.05 7.03 -1.34
C LEU A 205 -5.97 8.50 -0.95
N THR A 206 -6.83 8.95 -0.03
CA THR A 206 -6.78 10.32 0.50
C THR A 206 -6.86 10.35 2.02
N ALA A 207 -6.11 11.25 2.64
CA ALA A 207 -6.09 11.45 4.09
C ALA A 207 -5.53 12.83 4.44
N ARG A 208 -5.79 13.32 5.66
CA ARG A 208 -5.03 14.41 6.27
C ARG A 208 -4.51 13.96 7.63
N CYS A 209 -3.21 13.99 7.81
CA CYS A 209 -2.62 13.77 9.12
C CYS A 209 -2.66 15.07 9.92
N VAL A 210 -3.23 15.01 11.12
CA VAL A 210 -3.38 16.15 12.04
C VAL A 210 -2.85 15.78 13.42
N VAL A 211 -2.42 16.80 14.18
CA VAL A 211 -2.11 16.65 15.60
C VAL A 211 -3.24 17.31 16.37
N PRO A 212 -4.01 16.57 17.20
CA PRO A 212 -5.10 17.15 17.96
C PRO A 212 -4.56 18.15 18.99
N LEU A 213 -5.20 19.31 19.08
CA LEU A 213 -4.83 20.34 20.05
C LEU A 213 -5.30 19.92 21.44
N LEU A 214 -4.34 19.75 22.36
CA LEU A 214 -4.61 19.48 23.77
C LEU A 214 -4.60 20.80 24.55
N ARG A 215 -5.55 20.98 25.46
CA ARG A 215 -5.58 22.12 26.38
C ARG A 215 -5.29 21.70 27.81
N VAL A 216 -4.75 22.63 28.57
CA VAL A 216 -4.62 22.50 30.02
C VAL A 216 -5.87 23.10 30.65
N LEU A 217 -6.56 22.36 31.53
CA LEU A 217 -7.77 22.85 32.18
C LEU A 217 -7.45 24.01 33.15
N ASN A 218 -6.41 23.84 33.96
CA ASN A 218 -5.93 24.82 34.93
C ASN A 218 -4.46 25.12 34.64
N PRO A 219 -4.13 26.20 33.92
CA PRO A 219 -2.76 26.49 33.48
C PRO A 219 -1.83 26.94 34.61
N ILE A 220 -2.40 27.23 35.79
CA ILE A 220 -1.66 27.66 36.97
C ILE A 220 -1.76 26.55 38.02
N VAL A 221 -0.61 26.03 38.42
CA VAL A 221 -0.49 25.02 39.48
C VAL A 221 0.21 25.67 40.68
N THR A 222 -0.53 25.87 41.77
CA THR A 222 0.00 26.54 42.95
C THR A 222 0.41 25.52 44.00
N PHE A 223 1.70 25.52 44.33
CA PHE A 223 2.24 24.82 45.50
C PHE A 223 2.31 25.81 46.67
N GLN A 224 1.60 25.55 47.76
CA GLN A 224 1.47 26.52 48.86
C GLN A 224 2.73 26.57 49.75
N GLN A 225 3.02 25.49 50.46
CA GLN A 225 4.17 25.38 51.35
C GLN A 225 4.98 24.14 50.95
N CYS A 226 6.15 24.37 50.35
CA CYS A 226 7.09 23.31 50.02
C CYS A 226 8.25 23.32 51.01
N LEU A 227 8.67 22.14 51.46
CA LEU A 227 9.88 21.99 52.25
C LEU A 227 11.10 21.95 51.32
N LEU A 228 12.18 22.62 51.75
CA LEU A 228 13.45 22.64 51.01
C LEU A 228 13.96 21.20 50.82
N LYS A 229 14.31 20.84 49.58
CA LYS A 229 14.80 19.50 49.19
C LYS A 229 13.81 18.35 49.48
N PHE A 230 12.51 18.65 49.59
CA PHE A 230 11.46 17.64 49.69
C PHE A 230 10.57 17.67 48.45
N PRO A 231 10.26 16.51 47.86
CA PRO A 231 9.39 16.44 46.69
C PRO A 231 7.93 16.69 47.07
N CYS A 232 7.29 17.64 46.40
CA CYS A 232 5.87 17.91 46.48
C CYS A 232 5.19 17.50 45.18
N GLN A 233 4.02 16.86 45.27
CA GLN A 233 3.27 16.39 44.10
C GLN A 233 2.03 17.22 43.86
N GLN A 234 1.73 17.48 42.59
CA GLN A 234 0.49 18.09 42.15
C GLN A 234 0.14 17.58 40.75
N THR A 235 -1.14 17.62 40.39
CA THR A 235 -1.61 17.16 39.07
C THR A 235 -2.00 18.32 38.16
N LEU A 236 -1.73 18.13 36.87
CA LEU A 236 -2.19 18.98 35.78
C LEU A 236 -3.22 18.20 34.96
N THR A 237 -4.41 18.76 34.74
CA THR A 237 -5.41 18.12 33.87
C THR A 237 -5.21 18.57 32.43
N LEU A 238 -4.85 17.63 31.56
CA LEU A 238 -4.89 17.80 30.11
C LEU A 238 -6.26 17.34 29.58
N VAL A 239 -6.81 18.08 28.63
CA VAL A 239 -8.09 17.78 27.99
C VAL A 239 -7.93 17.74 26.48
N ASN A 240 -8.52 16.73 25.87
CA ASN A 240 -8.66 16.58 24.43
C ASN A 240 -10.13 16.76 24.05
N ASP A 241 -10.47 17.91 23.47
CA ASP A 241 -11.83 18.16 22.98
C ASP A 241 -12.02 17.74 21.51
N SER A 242 -11.00 17.14 20.88
CA SER A 242 -11.09 16.71 19.49
C SER A 242 -11.70 15.31 19.34
N ASP A 243 -12.16 15.00 18.13
CA ASP A 243 -12.65 13.66 17.74
C ASP A 243 -11.53 12.63 17.53
N LEU A 244 -10.27 13.05 17.68
CA LEU A 244 -9.10 12.22 17.38
C LEU A 244 -8.26 11.97 18.64
N PRO A 245 -7.65 10.79 18.79
CA PRO A 245 -6.78 10.50 19.92
C PRO A 245 -5.51 11.35 19.85
N GLY A 246 -5.08 11.91 20.98
CA GLY A 246 -3.83 12.64 21.11
C GLY A 246 -2.76 11.84 21.82
N CYS A 247 -1.51 12.25 21.63
CA CYS A 247 -0.37 11.76 22.41
C CYS A 247 0.36 12.97 22.99
N TYR A 248 0.65 12.95 24.29
CA TYR A 248 1.34 14.05 24.96
C TYR A 248 2.70 13.61 25.49
N ARG A 249 3.61 14.58 25.62
CA ARG A 249 4.86 14.43 26.37
C ARG A 249 5.20 15.70 27.13
N VAL A 250 5.40 15.54 28.43
CA VAL A 250 6.03 16.52 29.31
C VAL A 250 7.50 16.61 28.93
N LEU A 251 7.92 17.82 28.54
CA LEU A 251 9.32 18.06 28.21
C LEU A 251 10.17 18.14 29.48
N PRO A 252 11.38 17.55 29.47
CA PRO A 252 12.30 17.68 30.60
C PRO A 252 12.68 19.15 30.81
N GLN A 253 12.84 19.52 32.08
CA GLN A 253 13.31 20.84 32.48
C GLN A 253 14.66 21.17 31.85
N LYS A 254 14.79 22.40 31.32
CA LYS A 254 16.06 22.94 30.82
C LYS A 254 16.80 23.63 31.96
N HIS A 255 18.13 23.63 31.93
CA HIS A 255 19.00 24.33 32.90
C HIS A 255 18.73 23.95 34.37
N LYS A 256 18.63 22.64 34.64
CA LYS A 256 18.30 22.12 35.98
C LYS A 256 19.32 22.52 37.06
N GLU A 257 20.61 22.59 36.71
CA GLU A 257 21.70 22.82 37.68
C GLU A 257 21.65 24.20 38.36
N ASP A 258 21.16 25.22 37.65
CA ASP A 258 21.05 26.60 38.17
C ASP A 258 19.62 26.96 38.62
N ALA A 259 18.67 26.02 38.56
CA ALA A 259 17.27 26.29 38.81
C ALA A 259 16.93 26.28 40.32
N ALA A 260 16.22 27.31 40.79
CA ALA A 260 15.73 27.39 42.17
C ALA A 260 14.70 26.29 42.51
N VAL A 261 14.10 25.69 41.49
CA VAL A 261 13.08 24.65 41.58
C VAL A 261 13.35 23.59 40.53
N TRP A 262 13.28 22.31 40.92
CA TRP A 262 13.31 21.18 40.01
C TRP A 262 11.90 20.64 39.79
N TYR A 263 11.53 20.36 38.55
CA TYR A 263 10.29 19.65 38.24
C TYR A 263 10.54 18.39 37.41
N SER A 264 9.73 17.37 37.65
CA SER A 264 9.67 16.16 36.84
C SER A 264 8.26 15.59 36.83
N SER A 265 7.98 14.65 35.95
CA SER A 265 6.73 13.91 35.95
C SER A 265 7.05 12.42 35.97
N PRO A 266 6.46 11.63 36.91
CA PRO A 266 6.62 10.17 36.90
C PRO A 266 5.88 9.52 35.72
N MET A 267 4.96 10.24 35.08
CA MET A 267 4.23 9.80 33.88
C MET A 267 4.36 10.86 32.78
N PRO A 268 5.58 11.02 32.21
CA PRO A 268 5.91 12.15 31.35
C PRO A 268 5.30 12.03 29.95
N CYS A 269 4.65 10.93 29.59
CA CYS A 269 3.95 10.79 28.32
C CYS A 269 2.76 9.86 28.45
N GLY A 270 1.82 10.00 27.52
CA GLY A 270 0.63 9.15 27.49
C GLY A 270 -0.24 9.46 26.29
N ILE A 271 -1.25 8.61 26.11
CA ILE A 271 -2.29 8.78 25.10
C ILE A 271 -3.54 9.34 25.78
N ILE A 272 -4.19 10.29 25.12
CA ILE A 272 -5.46 10.87 25.55
C ILE A 272 -6.50 10.58 24.47
N GLN A 273 -7.61 9.97 24.85
CA GLN A 273 -8.66 9.57 23.92
C GLN A 273 -9.46 10.80 23.43
N PRO A 274 -10.24 10.68 22.34
CA PRO A 274 -11.19 11.72 21.96
C PRO A 274 -12.12 12.09 23.12
N HIS A 275 -12.43 13.38 23.25
CA HIS A 275 -13.36 13.90 24.27
C HIS A 275 -13.05 13.45 25.70
N SER A 276 -11.77 13.30 26.03
CA SER A 276 -11.32 12.79 27.33
C SER A 276 -10.33 13.73 28.02
N SER A 277 -10.10 13.50 29.30
CA SER A 277 -9.07 14.18 30.08
C SER A 277 -8.14 13.19 30.77
N VAL A 278 -6.90 13.62 31.04
CA VAL A 278 -5.92 12.85 31.81
C VAL A 278 -5.27 13.76 32.85
N GLU A 279 -5.05 13.22 34.05
CA GLU A 279 -4.26 13.88 35.08
C GLU A 279 -2.79 13.51 34.92
N VAL A 280 -1.95 14.51 34.71
CA VAL A 280 -0.50 14.35 34.60
C VAL A 280 0.11 14.75 35.94
N PRO A 281 0.68 13.82 36.71
CA PRO A 281 1.35 14.15 37.97
C PRO A 281 2.67 14.88 37.69
N PHE A 282 2.94 15.91 38.47
CA PHE A 282 4.21 16.63 38.53
C PHE A 282 4.77 16.55 39.94
N THR A 283 6.06 16.27 40.03
CA THR A 283 6.85 16.34 41.25
C THR A 283 7.73 17.57 41.18
N LEU A 284 7.62 18.43 42.18
CA LEU A 284 8.38 19.65 42.34
C LEU A 284 9.28 19.54 43.57
N GLU A 285 10.56 19.90 43.45
CA GLU A 285 11.53 19.92 44.54
C GLU A 285 12.23 21.28 44.58
N VAL A 286 12.04 22.02 45.68
CA VAL A 286 12.62 23.36 45.84
C VAL A 286 14.08 23.25 46.27
N GLN A 287 14.98 23.93 45.55
CA GLN A 287 16.42 23.94 45.81
C GLN A 287 16.88 25.15 46.64
N VAL A 288 16.14 26.26 46.60
CA VAL A 288 16.50 27.52 47.28
C VAL A 288 15.29 28.08 48.03
N MET A 289 15.51 28.63 49.23
CA MET A 289 14.44 29.26 50.03
C MET A 289 13.98 30.59 49.42
N GLY A 290 12.71 30.92 49.61
CA GLY A 290 12.10 32.16 49.13
C GLY A 290 10.85 31.90 48.28
N LYS A 291 10.12 32.98 47.95
CA LYS A 291 8.98 32.90 47.02
C LYS A 291 9.52 32.72 45.60
N GLN A 292 9.13 31.62 44.96
CA GLN A 292 9.52 31.29 43.58
C GLN A 292 8.32 31.46 42.65
N ASP A 293 8.56 31.98 41.45
CA ASP A 293 7.60 32.05 40.34
C ASP A 293 8.34 31.50 39.10
N THR A 294 7.86 30.38 38.55
CA THR A 294 8.53 29.59 37.51
C THR A 294 7.53 29.09 36.48
#